data_AF-A0A3M1LH42-F1
#
_entry.id   AF-A0A3M1LH42-F1
#
_cell.length_a   1.000
_cell.length_b   1.000
_cell.length_c   1.000
_cell.angle_alpha   90.00
_cell.angle_beta   90.00
_cell.angle_gamma   90.00
#
_symmetry.space_group_name_H-M   'P 1'
#
loop_
_entity.id
_entity.type
_entity.pdbx_description
1 polymer ?
#
loop_
_entity_poly.entity_id
_entity_poly.type
_entity_poly.pdbx_seq_one_letter_code
_entity_poly.pdbx_strand_id
1 'polypeptide(L)'
;YTSNRFINVLKVYGIKQEVTGKNRPDQNAHIEAFHKAIKEDYIWQYEFDTFEEADKMIKQFFIDYNYRRPHSSLNYKTPKEFYELNGGNMI
;
A
#
# COMPACT_ATOMS: atom_id res chain seq x y z
N TYR A 1 15.77 0.90 -1.71
CA TYR A 1 16.30 2.09 -2.40
C TYR A 1 17.59 2.55 -1.75
N THR A 2 18.64 2.84 -2.52
CA THR A 2 20.00 3.12 -1.97
C THR A 2 20.65 4.39 -2.53
N SER A 3 19.92 5.20 -3.31
CA SER A 3 20.49 6.42 -3.87
C SER A 3 20.76 7.45 -2.78
N ASN A 4 21.92 8.13 -2.87
CA ASN A 4 22.31 9.16 -1.90
C ASN A 4 21.28 10.29 -1.80
N ARG A 5 20.67 10.68 -2.94
CA ARG A 5 19.60 11.68 -2.98
C ARG A 5 18.41 11.29 -2.10
N PHE A 6 17.95 10.04 -2.21
CA PHE A 6 16.81 9.54 -1.44
C PHE A 6 17.15 9.44 0.06
N ILE A 7 18.32 8.88 0.39
CA ILE A 7 18.78 8.75 1.78
C ILE A 7 18.90 10.12 2.46
N ASN A 8 19.40 11.13 1.76
CA ASN A 8 19.53 12.48 2.31
C ASN A 8 18.17 13.12 2.61
N VAL A 9 17.17 12.90 1.75
CA VAL A 9 15.79 13.35 2.01
C VAL A 9 15.25 12.70 3.28
N LEU A 10 15.39 11.37 3.42
CA LEU A 10 14.94 10.67 4.63
C LEU A 10 15.59 11.20 5.90
N LYS A 11 16.90 11.48 5.85
CA LYS A 11 17.63 12.09 6.98
C LYS A 11 17.08 13.46 7.37
N VAL A 12 16.77 14.32 6.38
CA VAL A 12 16.19 15.65 6.64
C VAL A 12 14.84 15.55 7.34
N TYR A 13 14.01 14.57 6.96
CA TYR A 13 12.72 14.33 7.59
C TYR A 13 12.80 13.47 8.88
N GLY A 14 13.99 13.07 9.32
CA GLY A 14 14.13 12.19 10.50
C GLY A 14 13.55 10.79 10.32
N ILE A 15 13.34 10.35 9.07
CA ILE A 15 12.74 9.06 8.76
C ILE A 15 13.84 7.99 8.74
N LYS A 16 13.71 6.99 9.59
CA LYS A 16 14.59 5.81 9.58
C LYS A 16 14.22 4.91 8.41
N GLN A 17 15.19 4.60 7.56
CA GLN A 17 14.99 3.65 6.47
C GLN A 17 15.09 2.22 6.99
N GLU A 18 14.09 1.40 6.68
CA GLU A 18 14.16 -0.05 6.84
C GLU A 18 14.31 -0.73 5.48
N VAL A 19 15.13 -1.78 5.44
CA VAL A 19 15.41 -2.54 4.22
C VAL A 19 15.17 -4.01 4.53
N THR A 20 14.41 -4.67 3.67
CA THR A 20 14.17 -6.11 3.74
C THR A 20 15.51 -6.86 3.72
N GLY A 21 15.69 -7.78 4.67
CA GLY A 21 16.90 -8.59 4.73
C GLY A 21 17.02 -9.51 3.51
N LYS A 22 18.25 -9.86 3.14
CA LYS A 22 18.49 -10.87 2.10
C LYS A 22 17.79 -12.19 2.51
N ASN A 23 17.04 -12.79 1.59
CA ASN A 23 16.29 -14.04 1.78
C ASN A 23 15.16 -13.96 2.84
N ARG A 24 14.52 -12.80 3.01
CA ARG A 24 13.34 -12.63 3.89
C ARG A 24 12.09 -12.20 3.12
N PRO A 25 11.50 -13.09 2.30
CA PRO A 25 10.29 -12.77 1.53
C PRO A 25 9.06 -12.53 2.42
N ASP A 26 9.04 -13.10 3.63
CA ASP A 26 8.01 -12.91 4.65
C ASP A 26 7.83 -11.44 5.04
N GLN A 27 8.91 -10.65 5.07
CA GLN A 27 8.87 -9.23 5.39
C GLN A 27 8.14 -8.39 4.33
N ASN A 28 7.90 -8.95 3.14
CA ASN A 28 7.27 -8.27 2.01
C ASN A 28 5.85 -8.78 1.73
N ALA A 29 5.37 -9.78 2.47
CA ALA A 29 4.11 -10.47 2.19
C ALA A 29 2.89 -9.53 2.17
N HIS A 30 2.85 -8.52 3.05
CA HIS A 30 1.75 -7.56 3.10
C HIS A 30 1.69 -6.65 1.87
N ILE A 31 2.83 -6.12 1.43
CA ILE A 31 2.87 -5.27 0.23
C ILE A 31 2.66 -6.09 -1.04
N GLU A 32 3.07 -7.36 -1.06
CA GLU A 32 2.75 -8.29 -2.14
C GLU A 32 1.25 -8.56 -2.24
N ALA A 33 0.59 -8.81 -1.10
CA ALA A 33 -0.86 -8.96 -1.07
C ALA A 33 -1.59 -7.70 -1.56
N PHE A 34 -1.11 -6.51 -1.17
CA PHE A 34 -1.62 -5.23 -1.68
C PHE A 34 -1.46 -5.12 -3.21
N HIS A 35 -0.27 -5.38 -3.74
CA HIS A 35 -0.02 -5.33 -5.18
C HIS A 35 -0.81 -6.38 -5.97
N LYS A 36 -1.07 -7.53 -5.37
CA LYS A 36 -1.92 -8.55 -5.98
C LYS A 36 -3.36 -8.07 -6.08
N ALA A 37 -3.90 -7.50 -5.00
CA ALA A 37 -5.27 -6.96 -4.96
C ALA A 37 -5.53 -5.91 -6.04
N ILE A 38 -4.65 -4.90 -6.19
CA ILE A 38 -4.84 -3.88 -7.23
C ILE A 38 -4.80 -4.47 -8.64
N LYS A 39 -3.92 -5.44 -8.87
CA LYS A 39 -3.77 -6.06 -10.19
C LYS A 39 -4.97 -6.89 -10.57
N GLU A 40 -5.37 -7.80 -9.69
CA GLU A 40 -6.48 -8.73 -9.93
C GLU A 40 -7.82 -8.03 -10.08
N ASP A 41 -8.08 -7.01 -9.25
CA ASP A 41 -9.39 -6.37 -9.17
C ASP A 41 -9.55 -5.19 -10.17
N TYR A 42 -8.46 -4.47 -10.51
CA TYR A 42 -8.53 -3.20 -11.27
C TYR A 42 -7.63 -3.13 -12.51
N ILE A 43 -6.44 -3.74 -12.52
CA ILE A 43 -5.54 -3.59 -13.67
C ILE A 43 -5.83 -4.65 -14.73
N TRP A 44 -6.09 -5.89 -14.33
CA TRP A 44 -6.31 -6.99 -15.27
C TRP A 44 -7.73 -7.06 -15.82
N GLN A 45 -8.69 -6.42 -15.15
CA GLN A 45 -10.09 -6.43 -15.56
C GLN A 45 -10.46 -5.30 -16.54
N TYR A 46 -9.55 -4.35 -16.76
CA TYR A 46 -9.84 -3.14 -17.52
C TYR A 46 -8.71 -2.83 -18.50
N GLU A 47 -9.08 -2.38 -19.69
CA GLU A 47 -8.16 -1.69 -20.60
C GLU A 47 -8.38 -0.19 -20.46
N PHE A 48 -7.30 0.59 -20.53
CA PHE A 48 -7.35 2.05 -20.39
C PHE A 48 -6.85 2.68 -21.68
N ASP A 49 -7.67 3.55 -22.27
CA ASP A 49 -7.30 4.27 -23.49
C ASP A 49 -6.52 5.55 -23.16
N THR A 50 -6.72 6.07 -21.95
CA THR A 50 -6.10 7.32 -21.48
C THR A 50 -5.48 7.19 -20.08
N PHE A 51 -4.55 8.11 -19.78
CA PHE A 51 -3.97 8.18 -18.45
C PHE A 51 -5.01 8.59 -17.39
N GLU A 52 -5.94 9.47 -17.75
CA GLU A 52 -6.99 9.99 -16.88
C GLU A 52 -7.93 8.87 -16.41
N GLU A 53 -8.25 7.92 -17.29
CA GLU A 53 -9.04 6.74 -16.93
C GLU A 53 -8.30 5.84 -15.95
N ALA A 54 -7.02 5.56 -16.22
CA ALA A 54 -6.18 4.79 -15.31
C ALA A 54 -6.07 5.47 -13.93
N ASP A 55 -5.82 6.78 -13.89
CA ASP A 55 -5.74 7.56 -12.64
C ASP A 55 -7.05 7.50 -11.85
N LYS A 56 -8.19 7.65 -12.53
CA LYS A 56 -9.51 7.54 -11.89
C LYS A 56 -9.73 6.16 -11.27
N MET A 57 -9.36 5.09 -11.98
CA MET A 57 -9.51 3.72 -11.48
C MET A 57 -8.58 3.41 -10.32
N ILE A 58 -7.33 3.88 -10.37
CA ILE A 58 -6.39 3.74 -9.24
C ILE A 58 -6.91 4.48 -8.00
N LYS A 59 -7.44 5.70 -8.16
CA LYS A 59 -8.09 6.42 -7.05
C LYS A 59 -9.27 5.65 -6.47
N GLN A 60 -10.10 5.06 -7.33
CA GLN A 60 -11.22 4.24 -6.88
C GLN A 60 -10.75 3.00 -6.11
N PHE A 61 -9.71 2.31 -6.58
CA PHE A 61 -9.09 1.21 -5.85
C PHE A 61 -8.66 1.62 -4.44
N PHE A 62 -8.00 2.76 -4.26
CA PHE A 62 -7.59 3.22 -2.93
C PHE A 62 -8.78 3.51 -2.00
N ILE A 63 -9.89 4.01 -2.53
CA ILE A 63 -11.12 4.19 -1.76
C ILE A 63 -11.66 2.81 -1.33
N ASP A 64 -11.75 1.87 -2.26
CA ASP A 64 -12.31 0.54 -1.98
C ASP A 64 -11.43 -0.25 -1.01
N TYR A 65 -10.11 -0.22 -1.20
CA TYR A 65 -9.14 -0.90 -0.34
C TYR A 65 -9.16 -0.37 1.10
N ASN A 66 -9.20 0.96 1.28
CA ASN A 66 -9.09 1.58 2.60
C ASN A 66 -10.41 1.68 3.36
N TYR A 67 -11.54 1.83 2.66
CA TYR A 67 -12.83 2.13 3.29
C TYR A 67 -13.88 1.04 3.13
N ARG A 68 -13.69 0.07 2.23
CA ARG A 68 -14.73 -0.94 1.92
C ARG A 68 -14.27 -2.38 2.07
N ARG A 69 -12.98 -2.68 1.83
CA ARG A 69 -12.45 -4.05 1.88
C ARG A 69 -12.05 -4.44 3.31
N PRO A 70 -12.71 -5.45 3.93
CA PRO A 70 -12.24 -6.04 5.18
C PRO A 70 -11.00 -6.90 4.95
N HIS A 71 -10.02 -6.83 5.85
CA HIS A 71 -8.80 -7.63 5.78
C HIS A 71 -8.74 -8.63 6.93
N SER A 72 -8.46 -9.90 6.63
CA SER A 72 -8.37 -10.95 7.66
C SER A 72 -7.26 -10.67 8.68
N SER A 73 -6.13 -10.10 8.24
CA SER A 73 -5.04 -9.64 9.10
C SER A 73 -5.43 -8.52 10.06
N LEU A 74 -6.52 -7.80 9.78
CA LEU A 74 -7.05 -6.70 10.59
C LEU A 74 -8.32 -7.11 11.34
N ASN A 75 -8.50 -8.41 11.62
CA ASN A 75 -9.70 -8.95 12.26
C ASN A 75 -10.99 -8.56 11.51
N TYR A 76 -10.95 -8.69 10.18
CA TYR A 76 -12.02 -8.35 9.24
C TYR A 76 -12.51 -6.91 9.35
N LYS A 77 -11.58 -5.98 9.59
CA LYS A 77 -11.81 -4.54 9.50
C LYS A 77 -11.21 -3.98 8.24
N THR A 78 -11.75 -2.86 7.79
CA THR A 78 -11.11 -2.03 6.77
C THR A 78 -9.86 -1.35 7.37
N PRO A 79 -8.88 -0.96 6.53
CA PRO A 79 -7.71 -0.23 7.00
C PRO A 79 -8.08 1.07 7.73
N LYS A 80 -9.11 1.77 7.27
CA LYS A 80 -9.60 2.99 7.91
C LYS A 80 -10.16 2.71 9.30
N GLU A 81 -11.04 1.73 9.45
CA GLU A 81 -11.60 1.36 10.77
C GLU A 81 -10.49 0.92 11.73
N PHE A 82 -9.54 0.11 11.25
CA PHE A 82 -8.40 -0.30 12.06
C PHE A 82 -7.56 0.91 12.51
N TYR A 83 -7.29 1.86 11.62
CA TYR A 83 -6.54 3.07 11.93
C TYR A 83 -7.25 3.93 12.99
N GLU A 84 -8.57 4.12 12.87
CA GLU A 84 -9.36 4.91 13.80
C GLU A 84 -9.44 4.28 15.20
N LEU A 85 -9.61 2.96 15.27
CA LEU A 85 -9.65 2.22 16.54
C LEU A 85 -8.31 2.25 17.28
N ASN A 86 -7.19 2.35 16.56
CA ASN A 86 -5.85 2.42 17.14
C ASN A 86 -5.35 3.86 17.36
N GLY A 87 -6.25 4.85 17.36
CA GLY A 87 -5.91 6.24 17.66
C GLY A 87 -4.96 6.89 16.64
N GLY A 88 -4.96 6.39 15.41
CA GLY A 88 -4.12 6.89 14.33
C GLY A 88 -2.66 6.44 14.36
N ASN A 89 -2.30 5.51 15.25
CA ASN A 89 -1.02 4.80 15.19
C ASN A 89 -1.20 3.47 14.45
N MET A 90 -0.55 3.33 13.29
CA MET A 90 -0.19 2.01 12.78
C MET A 90 1.10 1.58 13.48
N ILE A 91 1.10 0.35 13.97
CA ILE A 91 2.30 -0.40 14.42
C ILE A 91 3.51 -0.17 13.52
#